data_AF-A0AAV2NEK6-F1
#
_entry.id   AF-A0AAV2NEK6-F1
#
_cell.length_a   1.000
_cell.length_b   1.000
_cell.length_c   1.000
_cell.angle_alpha   90.00
_cell.angle_beta   90.00
_cell.angle_gamma   90.00
#
_symmetry.space_group_name_H-M   'P 1'
#
loop_
_entity.id
_entity.type
_entity.pdbx_description
1 polymer ?
#
loop_
_entity_poly.entity_id
_entity_poly.type
_entity_poly.pdbx_seq_one_letter_code
_entity_poly.pdbx_strand_id
1 'polypeptide(L)'
;MVRLPVSSDLPALSDTRRAALRLLRCMERRFTADSGMRRLYGDFMAEYEQLHHMTPVPPLSGEATGRCYLPHHGVLKTTGTAAKIRVVFNGSSRPAFW
;
A
#
# COMPACT_ATOMS: atom_id res chain seq x y z
N MET A 1 -1.56 29.48 -12.21
CA MET A 1 -0.97 28.36 -11.43
C MET A 1 -1.63 28.37 -10.06
N VAL A 2 -2.44 27.35 -9.73
CA VAL A 2 -3.07 27.25 -8.40
C VAL A 2 -2.03 26.68 -7.44
N ARG A 3 -1.67 27.44 -6.40
CA ARG A 3 -0.86 26.93 -5.30
C ARG A 3 -1.80 26.41 -4.22
N LEU A 4 -1.77 25.10 -3.99
CA LEU A 4 -2.44 24.51 -2.84
C LEU A 4 -1.73 25.02 -1.57
N PRO A 5 -2.48 25.43 -0.53
CA PRO A 5 -1.87 25.78 0.74
C PRO A 5 -1.20 24.52 1.32
N VAL A 6 0.13 24.55 1.36
CA VAL A 6 0.93 23.49 2.00
C VAL A 6 1.17 23.97 3.43
N SER A 7 0.71 23.19 4.42
CA SER A 7 1.05 23.45 5.83
C SER A 7 2.57 23.41 5.97
N SER A 8 3.17 24.37 6.68
CA SER A 8 4.62 24.51 6.82
C SER A 8 5.28 23.29 7.46
N ASP A 9 4.54 22.58 8.32
CA ASP A 9 5.01 21.38 9.01
C ASP A 9 4.14 20.18 8.65
N LEU A 10 4.77 19.13 8.13
CA LEU A 10 4.13 17.83 7.96
C LEU A 10 3.94 17.18 9.34
N PRO A 11 2.75 16.61 9.63
CA PRO A 11 2.54 15.89 10.89
C PRO A 11 3.48 14.69 10.98
N ALA A 12 3.73 14.19 12.18
CA ALA A 12 4.51 12.96 12.36
C ALA A 12 3.82 11.79 11.65
N LEU A 13 4.46 11.25 10.61
CA LEU A 13 3.92 10.15 9.80
C LEU A 13 4.40 8.76 10.25
N SER A 14 5.19 8.69 11.31
CA SER A 14 5.76 7.45 11.85
C SER A 14 4.71 6.37 12.12
N ASP A 15 3.53 6.76 12.59
CA ASP A 15 2.46 5.82 12.94
C ASP A 15 1.80 5.16 11.73
N THR A 16 1.92 5.75 10.53
CA THR A 16 1.41 5.16 9.28
C THR A 16 2.08 3.81 9.02
N ARG A 17 3.35 3.66 9.41
CA ARG A 17 4.12 2.42 9.27
C ARG A 17 3.48 1.27 10.05
N ARG A 18 3.00 1.54 11.27
CA ARG A 18 2.38 0.51 12.13
C ARG A 18 1.10 -0.02 11.48
N ALA A 19 0.26 0.86 10.94
CA ALA A 19 -0.97 0.49 10.24
C ALA A 19 -0.67 -0.29 8.96
N ALA A 20 0.26 0.19 8.13
CA ALA A 20 0.65 -0.48 6.89
C ALA A 20 1.22 -1.88 7.14
N LEU A 21 2.11 -2.02 8.14
CA LEU A 21 2.71 -3.31 8.49
C LEU A 21 1.69 -4.30 9.03
N ARG A 22 0.71 -3.85 9.82
CA ARG A 22 -0.38 -4.69 10.30
C ARG A 22 -1.19 -5.26 9.13
N LEU A 23 -1.54 -4.43 8.15
CA LEU A 23 -2.29 -4.88 6.98
C LEU A 23 -1.46 -5.80 6.10
N LEU A 24 -0.17 -5.51 5.91
CA LEU A 24 0.75 -6.37 5.16
C LEU A 24 0.78 -7.79 5.75
N ARG A 25 0.94 -7.92 7.07
CA ARG A 25 0.91 -9.23 7.75
C ARG A 25 -0.42 -9.97 7.58
N CYS A 26 -1.55 -9.25 7.55
CA CYS A 26 -2.84 -9.84 7.25
C CYS A 26 -2.90 -10.37 5.82
N MET A 27 -2.37 -9.60 4.86
CA MET A 27 -2.30 -10.00 3.45
C MET A 27 -1.39 -11.22 3.26
N GLU A 28 -0.22 -11.25 3.89
CA GLU A 28 0.70 -12.39 3.86
C GLU A 28 0.02 -13.67 4.35
N ARG A 29 -0.70 -13.63 5.48
CA ARG A 29 -1.48 -14.78 5.96
C ARG A 29 -2.54 -15.22 4.95
N ARG A 30 -3.24 -14.28 4.33
CA ARG A 30 -4.23 -14.58 3.28
C ARG A 30 -3.57 -15.22 2.07
N PHE A 31 -2.41 -14.77 1.65
CA PHE A 31 -1.66 -15.34 0.53
C PHE A 31 -1.20 -16.78 0.78
N THR A 32 -0.96 -17.15 2.03
CA THR A 32 -0.68 -18.55 2.40
C THR A 32 -1.92 -19.43 2.25
N ALA A 33 -3.10 -18.91 2.58
CA ALA A 33 -4.36 -19.66 2.48
C ALA A 33 -4.98 -19.65 1.08
N ASP A 34 -4.69 -18.64 0.26
CA ASP A 34 -5.28 -18.42 -1.06
C ASP A 34 -4.18 -18.12 -2.10
N SER A 35 -3.76 -19.17 -2.80
CA SER A 35 -2.71 -19.09 -3.83
C SER A 35 -3.14 -18.29 -5.07
N GLY A 36 -4.44 -18.27 -5.39
CA GLY A 36 -4.99 -17.49 -6.49
C GLY A 36 -4.89 -15.99 -6.20
N MET A 37 -5.28 -15.57 -5.00
CA MET A 37 -5.10 -14.21 -4.51
C MET A 37 -3.63 -13.79 -4.53
N ARG A 38 -2.72 -14.64 -4.03
CA ARG A 38 -1.27 -14.37 -4.02
C ARG A 38 -0.74 -14.11 -5.42
N ARG A 39 -1.10 -14.98 -6.38
CA ARG A 39 -0.65 -14.85 -7.77
C ARG A 39 -1.16 -13.55 -8.38
N LEU A 40 -2.47 -13.31 -8.36
CA LEU A 40 -3.05 -12.11 -8.97
C LEU A 40 -2.49 -10.82 -8.36
N TYR A 41 -2.26 -10.81 -7.05
CA TYR A 41 -1.66 -9.68 -6.36
C TYR A 41 -0.20 -9.46 -6.77
N GLY A 42 0.59 -10.54 -6.84
CA GLY A 42 1.97 -10.48 -7.30
C GLY A 42 2.09 -9.98 -8.74
N ASP A 43 1.25 -10.52 -9.63
CA ASP A 43 1.18 -10.11 -11.04
C ASP A 43 0.85 -8.61 -11.16
N PHE A 44 -0.13 -8.12 -10.37
CA PHE A 44 -0.45 -6.69 -10.32
C PHE A 44 0.75 -5.85 -9.85
N MET A 45 1.44 -6.24 -8.77
CA MET A 45 2.57 -5.46 -8.25
C MET A 45 3.71 -5.42 -9.26
N ALA A 46 4.01 -6.54 -9.93
CA ALA A 46 5.02 -6.58 -10.98
C ALA A 46 4.68 -5.66 -12.16
N GLU A 47 3.42 -5.68 -12.64
CA GLU A 47 2.95 -4.77 -13.69
C GLU A 47 3.05 -3.31 -13.24
N TYR A 48 2.63 -2.99 -12.01
CA TYR A 48 2.68 -1.63 -11.46
C TYR A 48 4.11 -1.07 -11.37
N GLU A 49 5.09 -1.93 -11.07
CA GLU A 49 6.52 -1.58 -11.12
C GLU A 49 7.03 -1.41 -12.56
N GLN A 50 6.67 -2.33 -13.47
CA GLN A 50 7.07 -2.27 -14.89
C GLN A 50 6.53 -1.03 -15.61
N LEU A 51 5.33 -0.58 -15.23
CA LEU A 51 4.74 0.67 -15.71
C LEU A 51 5.31 1.92 -15.03
N HIS A 52 6.33 1.76 -14.17
CA HIS A 52 6.97 2.81 -13.39
C HIS A 52 6.00 3.61 -12.50
N HIS A 53 4.90 2.98 -12.07
CA HIS A 53 3.98 3.59 -11.10
C HIS A 53 4.46 3.43 -9.65
N MET A 54 5.40 2.51 -9.41
CA MET A 54 6.17 2.42 -8.19
C MET A 54 7.60 1.94 -8.47
N THR A 55 8.47 2.10 -7.49
CA THR A 55 9.84 1.55 -7.51
C THR A 55 10.17 0.92 -6.15
N PRO A 56 11.08 -0.05 -6.10
CA PRO A 56 11.59 -0.57 -4.84
C PRO A 56 12.23 0.55 -4.02
N VAL A 57 11.86 0.63 -2.74
CA VAL A 57 12.47 1.60 -1.83
C VAL A 57 13.90 1.13 -1.53
N PRO A 58 14.93 2.00 -1.68
CA PRO A 58 16.29 1.67 -1.28
C PRO A 58 16.38 1.25 0.19
N PRO A 59 17.42 0.49 0.59
CA PRO A 59 17.66 0.17 1.99
C PRO A 59 17.60 1.44 2.84
N LEU A 60 16.74 1.45 3.86
CA LEU A 60 16.50 2.63 4.67
C LEU A 60 17.72 2.87 5.58
N SER A 61 18.51 3.90 5.27
CA SER A 61 19.51 4.47 6.17
C SER A 61 18.94 5.70 6.89
N GLY A 62 19.00 5.72 8.23
CA GLY A 62 18.60 6.87 9.06
C GLY A 62 17.10 6.93 9.46
N GLU A 63 16.80 7.92 10.31
CA GLU A 63 15.46 8.15 10.88
C GLU A 63 14.40 8.41 9.80
N ALA A 64 13.20 7.86 10.02
CA ALA A 64 12.09 7.86 9.06
C ALA A 64 11.26 9.15 9.06
N THR A 65 11.91 10.31 9.29
CA THR A 65 11.22 11.60 9.29
C THR A 65 10.64 11.88 7.89
N GLY A 66 9.37 12.31 7.84
CA GLY A 66 8.66 12.61 6.59
C GLY A 66 8.24 11.40 5.74
N ARG A 67 8.40 10.15 6.19
CA ARG A 67 7.97 8.97 5.42
C ARG A 67 6.52 8.59 5.72
N CYS A 68 5.70 8.51 4.69
CA CYS A 68 4.34 7.98 4.76
C CYS A 68 4.30 6.54 4.25
N TYR A 69 3.66 5.64 4.99
CA TYR A 69 3.44 4.26 4.56
C TYR A 69 1.95 4.03 4.36
N LEU A 70 1.56 3.76 3.11
CA LEU A 70 0.16 3.49 2.77
C LEU A 70 -0.16 2.01 2.98
N PRO A 71 -1.14 1.67 3.83
CA PRO A 71 -1.68 0.33 3.85
C PRO A 71 -2.29 0.01 2.49
N HIS A 72 -2.05 -1.21 2.00
CA HIS A 72 -2.61 -1.65 0.74
C HIS A 72 -3.09 -3.09 0.82
N HIS A 73 -4.13 -3.40 0.05
CA HIS A 73 -4.74 -4.73 0.02
C HIS A 73 -5.37 -5.00 -1.35
N GLY A 74 -5.43 -6.28 -1.72
CA GLY A 74 -6.14 -6.72 -2.91
C GLY A 74 -7.64 -6.88 -2.63
N VAL A 75 -8.46 -6.52 -3.61
CA VAL A 75 -9.89 -6.82 -3.67
C VAL A 75 -10.14 -7.60 -4.95
N LEU A 76 -10.69 -8.81 -4.81
CA LEU A 76 -11.10 -9.62 -5.95
C LEU A 76 -12.50 -9.19 -6.39
N LYS A 77 -12.66 -9.00 -7.70
CA LYS A 77 -13.94 -8.80 -8.34
C LYS A 77 -14.19 -9.98 -9.26
N THR A 78 -15.18 -10.79 -8.91
CA THR A 78 -15.68 -11.86 -9.78
C THR A 78 -16.72 -11.25 -10.70
N THR A 79 -16.30 -10.81 -11.88
CA THR A 79 -17.22 -10.31 -12.93
C THR A 79 -17.04 -11.16 -14.18
N GLY A 80 -18.09 -11.88 -14.58
CA GLY A 80 -18.03 -12.80 -15.73
C GLY A 80 -17.25 -14.08 -15.41
N THR A 81 -16.49 -14.56 -16.39
CA THR A 81 -15.78 -15.86 -16.35
C THR A 81 -14.41 -15.83 -15.67
N ALA A 82 -13.85 -14.66 -15.37
CA ALA A 82 -12.52 -14.53 -14.76
C ALA A 82 -12.53 -13.62 -13.51
N ALA A 83 -11.76 -14.00 -12.49
CA ALA A 83 -11.51 -13.15 -11.33
C ALA A 83 -10.48 -12.07 -11.67
N LYS A 84 -10.81 -10.80 -11.44
CA LYS A 84 -9.89 -9.67 -11.59
C LYS A 84 -9.54 -9.09 -10.23
N ILE A 85 -8.28 -8.76 -10.01
CA ILE A 85 -7.84 -8.07 -8.78
C ILE A 85 -7.79 -6.55 -8.98
N ARG A 86 -8.06 -5.81 -7.91
CA ARG A 86 -7.70 -4.40 -7.75
C ARG A 86 -6.91 -4.25 -6.45
N VAL A 87 -5.73 -3.64 -6.49
CA VAL A 87 -5.00 -3.28 -5.27
C VAL A 87 -5.38 -1.86 -4.87
N VAL A 88 -5.82 -1.70 -3.62
CA VAL A 88 -6.25 -0.42 -3.06
C VAL A 88 -5.16 0.08 -2.14
N PHE A 89 -4.61 1.26 -2.44
CA PHE A 89 -3.69 2.00 -1.57
C PHE A 89 -4.49 3.00 -0.73
N ASN A 90 -4.57 2.77 0.59
CA ASN A 90 -5.44 3.54 1.46
C ASN A 90 -4.74 4.81 2.01
N GLY A 91 -4.85 5.91 1.25
CA GLY A 91 -4.34 7.23 1.64
C GLY A 91 -5.09 7.91 2.80
N SER A 92 -6.31 7.48 3.12
CA SER A 92 -7.11 8.03 4.22
C SER A 92 -6.99 7.21 5.51
N SER A 93 -6.13 6.18 5.52
CA SER A 93 -5.92 5.36 6.71
C SER A 93 -5.35 6.22 7.83
N ARG A 94 -6.13 6.38 8.89
CA ARG A 94 -5.72 7.13 10.07
C ARG A 94 -4.74 6.28 10.89
N PRO A 95 -3.61 6.83 11.35
CA PRO A 95 -2.83 6.18 12.37
C PRO A 95 -3.73 5.94 13.59
N ALA A 96 -3.62 4.76 14.19
CA ALA A 96 -4.53 4.31 15.24
C ALA A 96 -4.26 5.08 16.54
N PHE A 97 -4.80 6.29 16.64
CA PHE A 97 -4.96 7.11 17.84
C PHE A 97 -6.18 8.01 17.63
N TRP A 98 -7.37 7.48 17.98
CA TRP A 98 -8.59 8.19 18.35
C TRP A 98 -9.24 7.39 19.47
#